data_AF-W4VMP7-F1
#
_entry.id   AF-W4VMP7-F1
#
_cell.length_a   1.000
_cell.length_b   1.000
_cell.length_c   1.000
_cell.angle_alpha   90.00
_cell.angle_beta   90.00
_cell.angle_gamma   90.00
#
_symmetry.space_group_name_H-M   'P 1'
#
loop_
_entity.id
_entity.type
_entity.pdbx_description
1 polymer ?
#
loop_
_entity_poly.entity_id
_entity_poly.type
_entity_poly.pdbx_seq_one_letter_code
_entity_poly.pdbx_strand_id
1 'polypeptide(L)' 'MAKVRQDAWSHEDDLLLAETVLRHIREGSTQLKAFDEVGG' A
#
# COMPACT_ATOMS: atom_id res chain seq x y z
N MET A 1 -16.08 -24.95 1.66
CA MET A 1 -15.48 -24.04 2.65
C MET A 1 -15.19 -22.73 1.95
N ALA A 2 -15.77 -21.61 2.40
CA ALA A 2 -15.50 -20.32 1.78
C ALA A 2 -14.00 -20.02 1.92
N LYS A 3 -13.33 -19.71 0.81
CA LYS A 3 -11.92 -19.30 0.79
C LYS A 3 -11.80 -18.03 1.64
N VAL A 4 -11.40 -18.18 2.90
CA VAL A 4 -11.02 -17.05 3.76
C VAL A 4 -9.95 -16.29 2.99
N ARG A 5 -10.13 -14.98 2.80
CA ARG A 5 -9.10 -14.13 2.19
C ARG A 5 -7.85 -14.25 3.04
N GLN A 6 -6.82 -14.91 2.52
CA GLN A 6 -5.50 -14.98 3.13
C GLN A 6 -4.62 -13.78 2.69
N ASP A 7 -5.19 -12.85 1.92
CA ASP A 7 -4.52 -11.71 1.28
C ASP A 7 -5.12 -10.38 1.76
N ALA A 8 -5.85 -10.39 2.88
CA ALA A 8 -6.60 -9.23 3.36
C ALA A 8 -5.66 -8.26 4.09
N TRP A 9 -5.27 -7.20 3.41
CA TRP A 9 -4.81 -5.97 4.05
C TRP A 9 -5.76 -5.58 5.18
N SER A 10 -5.17 -5.24 6.33
CA SER A 10 -5.86 -4.58 7.41
C SER A 10 -6.20 -3.14 7.00
N HIS A 11 -7.09 -2.51 7.76
CA HIS A 11 -7.36 -1.09 7.57
C HIS A 11 -6.09 -0.23 7.72
N GLU A 12 -5.17 -0.64 8.60
CA GLU A 12 -3.90 0.05 8.81
C GLU A 12 -2.98 -0.10 7.59
N ASP A 13 -2.98 -1.28 6.94
CA ASP A 13 -2.24 -1.52 5.70
C ASP A 13 -2.78 -0.63 4.56
N ASP A 14 -4.11 -0.51 4.44
CA ASP A 14 -4.75 0.38 3.46
C ASP A 14 -4.35 1.85 3.68
N LEU A 15 -4.34 2.30 4.94
CA LEU A 15 -3.96 3.68 5.30
C LEU A 15 -2.49 3.94 5.01
N LEU A 16 -1.61 3.03 5.41
CA LEU A 16 -0.17 3.12 5.17
C LEU A 16 0.13 3.22 3.67
N LEU A 17 -0.53 2.38 2.87
CA LEU A 17 -0.39 2.41 1.43
C LEU A 17 -0.85 3.75 0.83
N ALA A 18 -2.04 4.20 1.22
CA ALA A 18 -2.62 5.43 0.70
C ALA A 18 -1.73 6.64 1.04
N GLU A 19 -1.26 6.75 2.28
CA GLU A 19 -0.36 7.82 2.70
C GLU A 19 0.94 7.82 1.90
N THR A 20 1.57 6.65 1.76
CA THR A 20 2.83 6.48 1.05
C THR A 20 2.71 6.85 -0.42
N VAL A 21 1.68 6.35 -1.11
CA VAL A 21 1.42 6.71 -2.52
C VAL A 21 1.18 8.21 -2.68
N LEU A 22 0.35 8.82 -1.83
CA LEU A 22 0.05 10.24 -1.91
C LEU A 22 1.29 11.11 -1.63
N ARG A 23 2.17 10.69 -0.72
CA ARG A 23 3.47 11.35 -0.50
C ARG A 23 4.33 11.30 -1.76
N HIS A 24 4.49 10.14 -2.38
CA HIS A 24 5.29 10.03 -3.61
C HIS A 24 4.74 10.86 -4.76
N ILE A 25 3.41 11.00 -4.89
CA ILE A 25 2.80 11.90 -5.88
C ILE A 25 3.18 13.36 -5.60
N ARG A 26 3.09 13.82 -4.35
CA ARG A 26 3.42 15.21 -3.97
C ARG A 26 4.90 15.54 -4.19
N GLU A 27 5.77 14.56 -4.01
CA GLU A 27 7.22 14.72 -4.09
C GLU A 27 7.79 14.46 -5.50
N GLY A 28 6.95 14.12 -6.49
CA GLY A 28 7.39 13.85 -7.86
C GLY A 28 8.11 12.50 -8.04
N SER A 29 7.85 11.54 -7.17
CA SER A 29 8.32 10.16 -7.26
C SER A 29 7.31 9.26 -8.00
N THR A 30 7.55 7.95 -8.04
CA THR A 30 6.69 6.96 -8.71
C THR A 30 5.91 6.11 -7.71
N GLN A 31 4.74 5.63 -8.12
CA GLN A 31 3.94 4.65 -7.36
C GLN A 31 4.66 3.32 -7.16
N LEU A 32 5.56 2.93 -8.07
CA LEU A 32 6.36 1.71 -7.93
C LEU A 32 7.29 1.80 -6.72
N LYS A 33 7.95 2.96 -6.53
CA LYS A 33 8.76 3.20 -5.32
C LYS A 33 7.91 3.21 -4.05
N ALA A 34 6.67 3.72 -4.13
CA ALA A 34 5.73 3.66 -3.01
C ALA A 34 5.39 2.21 -2.62
N PHE A 35 5.16 1.35 -3.62
CA PHE A 35 4.85 -0.06 -3.39
C PHE A 35 6.06 -0.85 -2.90
N ASP A 36 7.26 -0.55 -3.39
CA ASP A 36 8.50 -1.14 -2.87
C ASP A 36 8.72 -0.76 -1.40
N GLU A 37 8.32 0.45 -0.98
CA GLU A 37 8.45 0.92 0.41
C GLU A 37 7.46 0.22 1.36
N VAL A 38 6.25 -0.09 0.90
CA VAL A 38 5.19 -0.72 1.72
C VAL A 38 5.29 -2.25 1.70
N GLY A 39 5.73 -2.84 0.59
CA GLY A 39 5.82 -4.29 0.40
C GLY A 39 7.20 -4.90 0.67
N GLY A 40 8.19 -4.08 1.01
CA GLY A 40 9.55 -4.49 1.38
C GLY A 40 9.70 -4.98 2.81
#